data_AF-A0A5J5WJM6-F1
#
_entry.id   AF-A0A5J5WJM6-F1
#
_cell.length_a   1.000
_cell.length_b   1.000
_cell.length_c   1.000
_cell.angle_alpha   90.00
_cell.angle_beta   90.00
_cell.angle_gamma   90.00
#
_symmetry.space_group_name_H-M   'P 1'
#
loop_
_entity.id
_entity.type
_entity.pdbx_description
1 polymer ?
#
loop_
_entity_poly.entity_id
_entity_poly.type
_entity_poly.pdbx_seq_one_letter_code
_entity_poly.pdbx_strand_id
1 'polypeptide(L)'
;MQMLSKASSAMASFPCSRVRSGLCVWPGLRQLCIRKGLEYGLRLLSMPLKTLRGASRSLRVAEFCSVTNVSSSLQIELVPCLRDNYAYLLHDVDTGTVGVVDPSIAMPIIDALSRKNRNLNYILNTHHHHDHTGGNAELKARYGAKVIGSGIDKDRIPGIDIVLNDGDKWMFAGHEVHVIETPGHTRGHISFYFPSSAAIFTGDTLFSLSCGKLFEGTPEQMLSSLQRIVSLPDDTNIYCGHEYTLSNSKFALSIEPKNEALQSYAAHVTHLRNKGLPTVISIVCLS
;
A
#
# COMPACT_ATOMS: atom_id res chain seq x y z
N MET A 1 -16.75 -53.16 37.13
CA MET A 1 -17.01 -52.68 38.51
C MET A 1 -16.93 -51.16 38.46
N GLN A 2 -17.99 -50.43 38.09
CA GLN A 2 -19.10 -49.96 38.96
C GLN A 2 -18.56 -49.30 40.24
N MET A 3 -18.91 -48.08 40.67
CA MET A 3 -19.93 -47.08 40.31
C MET A 3 -19.53 -45.76 41.02
N LEU A 4 -19.60 -44.60 40.35
CA LEU A 4 -20.58 -43.50 40.49
C LEU A 4 -20.62 -42.72 41.83
N SER A 5 -20.57 -41.39 41.71
CA SER A 5 -21.53 -40.41 42.28
C SER A 5 -20.93 -38.98 42.17
N LYS A 6 -21.26 -38.13 41.19
CA LYS A 6 -22.46 -37.27 40.93
C LYS A 6 -22.72 -36.12 41.93
N ALA A 7 -22.57 -34.89 41.43
CA ALA A 7 -23.49 -33.72 41.51
C ALA A 7 -22.77 -32.56 40.74
N SER A 8 -23.22 -31.89 39.67
CA SER A 8 -24.48 -31.38 39.11
C SER A 8 -25.11 -30.16 39.80
N SER A 9 -25.16 -29.06 39.04
CA SER A 9 -26.12 -27.94 38.96
C SER A 9 -25.40 -26.58 39.08
N ALA A 10 -25.73 -25.51 38.34
CA ALA A 10 -26.96 -25.20 37.60
C ALA A 10 -26.69 -24.28 36.39
N MET A 11 -27.56 -24.42 35.39
CA MET A 11 -27.84 -23.42 34.36
C MET A 11 -28.39 -22.13 34.99
N ALA A 12 -28.08 -20.99 34.37
CA ALA A 12 -29.00 -19.86 34.33
C ALA A 12 -28.93 -19.22 32.95
N SER A 13 -30.08 -19.15 32.30
CA SER A 13 -30.33 -18.60 30.98
C SER A 13 -31.35 -17.46 31.10
N PHE A 14 -31.14 -16.39 30.32
CA PHE A 14 -32.10 -15.35 29.88
C PHE A 14 -32.50 -14.26 30.91
N PRO A 15 -32.79 -12.99 30.47
CA PRO A 15 -33.54 -12.69 29.25
C PRO A 15 -33.00 -11.62 28.28
N CYS A 16 -33.48 -11.85 27.06
CA CYS A 16 -33.67 -10.93 25.95
C CYS A 16 -34.38 -9.62 26.37
N SER A 17 -33.85 -8.48 25.93
CA SER A 17 -34.64 -7.28 25.69
C SER A 17 -34.24 -6.62 24.37
N ARG A 18 -35.17 -6.67 23.42
CA ARG A 18 -35.24 -5.78 22.25
C ARG A 18 -35.39 -4.34 22.75
N VAL A 19 -34.71 -3.36 22.14
CA VAL A 19 -35.29 -2.08 21.68
C VAL A 19 -34.37 -1.42 20.63
N ARG A 20 -34.96 -1.28 19.42
CA ARG A 20 -34.88 -0.22 18.40
C ARG A 20 -33.53 0.29 17.85
N SER A 21 -33.36 -0.03 16.57
CA SER A 21 -33.00 0.85 15.45
C SER A 21 -32.93 2.36 15.74
N GLY A 22 -31.76 2.95 15.53
CA GLY A 22 -31.56 4.38 15.37
C GLY A 22 -30.72 4.66 14.12
N LEU A 23 -31.39 4.96 13.00
CA LEU A 23 -30.79 5.63 11.86
C LEU A 23 -30.44 7.06 12.28
N CYS A 24 -29.16 7.44 12.18
CA CYS A 24 -28.76 8.84 12.21
C CYS A 24 -28.76 9.38 10.78
N VAL A 25 -29.90 9.95 10.38
CA VAL A 25 -30.05 10.81 9.20
C VAL A 25 -29.72 12.24 9.63
N TRP A 26 -28.76 12.88 8.97
CA TRP A 26 -28.57 14.33 9.06
C TRP A 26 -29.44 15.06 8.01
N PRO A 27 -30.12 16.15 8.38
CA PRO A 27 -31.06 16.86 7.51
C PRO A 27 -30.36 17.81 6.53
N GLY A 28 -30.87 17.88 5.31
CA GLY A 28 -30.53 18.91 4.32
C GLY A 28 -31.35 20.19 4.48
N LEU A 29 -30.81 21.30 3.99
CA LEU A 29 -31.57 22.52 3.71
C LEU A 29 -31.26 23.08 2.31
N ARG A 30 -32.22 22.82 1.42
CA ARG A 30 -32.83 23.67 0.37
C ARG A 30 -31.99 24.66 -0.47
N GLN A 31 -31.99 24.31 -1.77
CA GLN A 31 -32.20 25.12 -2.97
C GLN A 31 -32.78 26.55 -2.81
N LEU A 32 -32.23 27.45 -3.64
CA LEU A 32 -32.98 28.53 -4.29
C LEU A 32 -32.65 28.52 -5.79
N CYS A 33 -33.64 28.12 -6.59
CA CYS A 33 -33.71 28.32 -8.04
C CYS A 33 -34.35 29.68 -8.32
N ILE A 34 -33.81 30.45 -9.28
CA ILE A 34 -34.61 31.35 -10.11
C ILE A 34 -34.20 31.17 -11.57
N ARG A 35 -35.24 30.92 -12.38
CA ARG A 35 -35.29 30.67 -13.81
C ARG A 35 -35.05 31.94 -14.66
N LYS A 36 -34.63 31.70 -15.91
CA LYS A 36 -35.23 32.11 -17.21
C LYS A 36 -34.06 32.18 -18.23
N GLY A 37 -34.12 31.70 -19.46
CA GLY A 37 -35.22 31.29 -20.34
C GLY A 37 -34.92 31.82 -21.76
N LEU A 38 -35.29 31.04 -22.77
CA LEU A 38 -35.31 31.32 -24.23
C LEU A 38 -33.96 31.37 -24.97
N GLU A 39 -33.85 31.04 -26.26
CA GLU A 39 -34.43 30.06 -27.19
C GLU A 39 -33.92 30.46 -28.60
N TYR A 40 -33.88 29.49 -29.53
CA TYR A 40 -33.80 29.58 -31.00
C TYR A 40 -32.49 29.91 -31.74
N GLY A 41 -32.22 29.09 -32.76
CA GLY A 41 -31.80 29.61 -34.07
C GLY A 41 -30.83 28.74 -34.88
N LEU A 42 -31.34 27.74 -35.59
CA LEU A 42 -30.66 27.07 -36.72
C LEU A 42 -30.26 28.07 -37.82
N ARG A 43 -29.09 27.88 -38.45
CA ARG A 43 -28.96 28.03 -39.92
C ARG A 43 -27.74 27.29 -40.47
N LEU A 44 -28.02 26.27 -41.30
CA LEU A 44 -27.09 25.72 -42.29
C LEU A 44 -26.89 26.74 -43.43
N LEU A 45 -25.67 26.81 -43.95
CA LEU A 45 -25.41 27.19 -45.35
C LEU A 45 -24.32 26.30 -45.94
N SER A 46 -24.54 25.94 -47.20
CA SER A 46 -23.97 24.85 -47.98
C SER A 46 -22.98 25.33 -49.06
N MET A 47 -21.86 24.59 -49.22
CA MET A 47 -21.14 24.23 -50.48
C MET A 47 -20.57 25.38 -51.39
N PRO A 48 -19.62 25.13 -52.34
CA PRO A 48 -19.13 23.85 -52.89
C PRO A 48 -17.59 23.66 -53.02
N LEU A 49 -17.21 22.41 -53.31
CA LEU A 49 -15.88 21.97 -53.76
C LEU A 49 -15.45 22.60 -55.09
N LYS A 50 -14.15 22.91 -55.21
CA LYS A 50 -13.41 22.89 -56.48
C LYS A 50 -12.13 22.08 -56.33
N THR A 51 -12.02 21.09 -57.21
CA THR A 51 -10.87 20.22 -57.47
C THR A 51 -9.70 20.99 -58.08
N LEU A 52 -8.48 20.78 -57.57
CA LEU A 52 -7.24 21.02 -58.31
C LEU A 52 -6.25 19.88 -58.03
N ARG A 53 -5.84 19.22 -59.12
CA ARG A 53 -4.74 18.26 -59.20
C ARG A 53 -3.42 19.00 -58.98
N GLY A 54 -2.48 18.30 -58.33
CA GLY A 54 -1.05 18.46 -58.59
C GLY A 54 -0.21 18.81 -57.37
N ALA A 55 0.58 17.83 -56.92
CA ALA A 55 1.99 17.93 -56.56
C ALA A 55 2.33 16.85 -55.53
N SER A 56 3.06 15.84 -56.00
CA SER A 56 3.78 14.90 -55.15
C SER A 56 4.75 15.68 -54.25
N ARG A 57 4.52 15.62 -52.94
CA ARG A 57 5.54 15.89 -51.93
C ARG A 57 5.44 14.80 -50.88
N SER A 58 6.48 13.98 -50.84
CA SER A 58 6.76 13.00 -49.80
C SER A 58 6.73 13.69 -48.43
N LEU A 59 5.61 13.58 -47.72
CA LEU A 59 5.54 13.88 -46.30
C LEU A 59 6.25 12.74 -45.57
N ARG A 60 7.48 13.00 -45.11
CA ARG A 60 8.06 12.25 -44.00
C ARG A 60 7.12 12.47 -42.82
N VAL A 61 6.32 11.46 -42.51
CA VAL A 61 5.66 11.37 -41.21
C VAL A 61 6.80 11.17 -40.22
N ALA A 62 7.27 12.27 -39.63
CA ALA A 62 8.03 12.18 -38.41
C ALA A 62 7.08 11.55 -37.39
N GLU A 63 7.36 10.30 -37.08
CA GLU A 63 6.71 9.52 -36.04
C GLU A 63 7.00 10.25 -34.72
N PHE A 64 6.13 11.20 -34.39
CA PHE A 64 6.03 11.73 -33.04
C PHE A 64 5.52 10.57 -32.20
N CYS A 65 6.45 9.78 -31.66
CA CYS A 65 6.19 9.10 -30.39
C CYS A 65 5.97 10.21 -29.37
N SER A 66 4.72 10.64 -29.25
CA SER A 66 4.22 11.29 -28.07
C SER A 66 4.52 10.34 -26.93
N VAL A 67 5.59 10.60 -26.18
CA VAL A 67 5.72 10.14 -24.82
C VAL A 67 4.57 10.82 -24.08
N THR A 68 3.39 10.20 -24.13
CA THR A 68 2.36 10.48 -23.17
C THR A 68 2.99 10.13 -21.84
N ASN A 69 3.37 11.15 -21.10
CA ASN A 69 3.65 11.05 -19.69
C ASN A 69 2.34 10.57 -19.06
N VAL A 70 2.12 9.26 -19.07
CA VAL A 70 0.95 8.66 -18.44
C VAL A 70 1.25 8.83 -16.97
N SER A 71 0.70 9.89 -16.39
CA SER A 71 0.53 10.02 -14.95
C SER A 71 -0.43 8.90 -14.54
N SER A 72 0.08 7.68 -14.47
CA SER A 72 -0.68 6.53 -14.02
C SER A 72 -0.95 6.71 -12.53
N SER A 73 -2.20 6.54 -12.13
CA SER A 73 -2.59 6.65 -10.73
C SER A 73 -2.38 5.30 -10.06
N LEU A 74 -1.34 5.18 -9.24
CA LEU A 74 -1.19 4.07 -8.31
C LEU A 74 -2.00 4.36 -7.05
N GLN A 75 -2.96 3.50 -6.73
CA GLN A 75 -3.70 3.56 -5.46
C GLN A 75 -3.14 2.51 -4.50
N ILE A 76 -2.74 2.96 -3.30
CA ILE A 76 -2.19 2.09 -2.25
C ILE A 76 -3.27 1.89 -1.17
N GLU A 77 -3.69 0.64 -1.00
CA GLU A 77 -4.64 0.22 0.03
C GLU A 77 -3.91 -0.59 1.11
N LEU A 78 -3.90 -0.07 2.33
CA LEU A 78 -3.38 -0.78 3.50
C LEU A 78 -4.37 -1.87 3.92
N VAL A 79 -3.85 -3.08 4.13
CA VAL A 79 -4.62 -4.26 4.57
C VAL A 79 -4.03 -4.78 5.89
N PRO A 80 -4.71 -4.56 7.03
CA PRO A 80 -4.27 -5.11 8.31
C PRO A 80 -4.26 -6.63 8.29
N CYS A 81 -3.14 -7.21 8.72
CA CYS A 81 -2.95 -8.65 8.80
C CYS A 81 -2.45 -9.05 10.20
N LEU A 82 -2.72 -10.30 10.58
CA LEU A 82 -2.30 -10.86 11.87
C LEU A 82 -2.69 -9.93 13.05
N ARG A 83 -1.72 -9.54 13.88
CA ARG A 83 -1.93 -8.65 15.02
C ARG A 83 -1.64 -7.19 14.69
N ASP A 84 -0.52 -6.95 14.01
CA ASP A 84 0.02 -5.62 13.79
C ASP A 84 0.75 -5.47 12.43
N ASN A 85 0.70 -6.49 11.57
CA ASN A 85 1.31 -6.44 10.23
C ASN A 85 0.44 -5.63 9.26
N TYR A 86 1.08 -4.98 8.31
CA TYR A 86 0.45 -4.36 7.16
C TYR A 86 0.94 -4.97 5.86
N ALA A 87 -0.02 -5.45 5.07
CA ALA A 87 0.17 -5.68 3.65
C ALA A 87 -0.36 -4.45 2.87
N TYR A 88 0.15 -4.25 1.65
CA TYR A 88 -0.26 -3.13 0.80
C TYR A 88 -0.71 -3.61 -0.56
N LEU A 89 -1.99 -3.44 -0.86
CA LEU A 89 -2.52 -3.66 -2.20
C LEU A 89 -2.23 -2.44 -3.08
N LEU A 90 -1.59 -2.69 -4.21
CA LEU A 90 -1.22 -1.71 -5.21
C LEU A 90 -2.17 -1.86 -6.38
N HIS A 91 -3.04 -0.88 -6.61
CA HIS A 91 -3.99 -0.89 -7.72
C HIS A 91 -3.55 0.12 -8.76
N ASP A 92 -3.11 -0.34 -9.92
CA ASP A 92 -2.95 0.53 -11.07
C ASP A 92 -4.32 0.78 -11.71
N VAL A 93 -4.73 2.04 -11.75
CA VAL A 93 -6.09 2.43 -12.21
C VAL A 93 -6.26 2.20 -13.71
N ASP A 94 -5.21 2.40 -14.50
CA ASP A 94 -5.29 2.43 -15.96
C ASP A 94 -5.34 1.02 -16.55
N THR A 95 -4.47 0.13 -16.09
CA THR A 95 -4.39 -1.25 -16.58
C THR A 95 -5.25 -2.21 -15.76
N GLY A 96 -5.63 -1.83 -14.54
CA GLY A 96 -6.28 -2.73 -13.59
C GLY A 96 -5.35 -3.79 -12.99
N THR A 97 -4.04 -3.68 -13.22
CA THR A 97 -3.02 -4.55 -12.61
C THR A 97 -3.03 -4.36 -11.10
N VAL A 98 -2.98 -5.47 -10.37
CA VAL A 98 -2.91 -5.46 -8.90
C VAL A 98 -1.67 -6.18 -8.39
N GLY A 99 -0.95 -5.51 -7.50
CA GLY A 99 0.14 -6.08 -6.71
C GLY A 99 -0.24 -6.14 -5.23
N VAL A 100 0.43 -6.99 -4.47
CA VAL A 100 0.40 -6.95 -3.00
C VAL A 100 1.81 -6.97 -2.45
N VAL A 101 2.13 -6.07 -1.53
CA VAL A 101 3.37 -6.09 -0.76
C VAL A 101 3.12 -6.84 0.55
N ASP A 102 4.02 -7.78 0.87
CA ASP A 102 4.09 -8.53 2.13
C ASP A 102 2.76 -9.16 2.62
N PRO A 103 2.13 -10.05 1.85
CA PRO A 103 0.91 -10.72 2.29
C PRO A 103 1.21 -11.73 3.42
N SER A 104 1.09 -11.29 4.68
CA SER A 104 1.31 -12.13 5.87
C SER A 104 0.48 -13.42 5.85
N ILE A 105 -0.80 -13.28 5.50
CA ILE A 105 -1.78 -14.35 5.35
C ILE A 105 -2.67 -14.05 4.14
N ALA A 106 -3.16 -15.07 3.45
CA ALA A 106 -3.86 -14.89 2.18
C ALA A 106 -5.27 -14.30 2.34
N MET A 107 -6.02 -14.72 3.36
CA MET A 107 -7.46 -14.44 3.48
C MET A 107 -7.81 -12.93 3.45
N PRO A 108 -7.15 -12.03 4.20
CA PRO A 108 -7.46 -10.59 4.14
C PRO A 108 -7.26 -9.98 2.75
N ILE A 109 -6.25 -10.47 2.02
CA ILE A 109 -5.97 -10.04 0.64
C ILE A 109 -7.06 -10.55 -0.30
N ILE A 110 -7.44 -11.82 -0.18
CA ILE A 110 -8.52 -12.43 -0.95
C ILE A 110 -9.83 -11.67 -0.74
N ASP A 111 -10.17 -11.32 0.51
CA ASP A 111 -11.38 -10.56 0.83
C ASP A 111 -11.36 -9.16 0.21
N ALA A 112 -10.23 -8.45 0.31
CA ALA A 112 -10.08 -7.13 -0.29
C ALA A 112 -10.22 -7.15 -1.83
N LEU A 113 -9.58 -8.12 -2.50
CA LEU A 113 -9.68 -8.31 -3.95
C LEU A 113 -11.11 -8.69 -4.38
N SER A 114 -11.75 -9.59 -3.63
CA SER A 114 -13.10 -10.09 -3.94
C SER A 114 -14.15 -8.98 -3.84
N ARG A 115 -14.05 -8.08 -2.87
CA ARG A 115 -14.94 -6.90 -2.74
C ARG A 115 -14.89 -5.97 -3.96
N LYS A 116 -13.76 -5.93 -4.66
CA LYS A 116 -13.54 -5.08 -5.84
C LYS A 116 -13.58 -5.85 -7.16
N ASN A 117 -13.86 -7.15 -7.12
CA ASN A 117 -13.81 -8.07 -8.27
C ASN A 117 -12.51 -7.94 -9.09
N ARG A 118 -11.36 -7.91 -8.39
CA ARG A 118 -10.03 -7.80 -9.01
C ARG A 118 -9.27 -9.12 -8.92
N ASN A 119 -8.40 -9.36 -9.90
CA ASN A 119 -7.41 -10.44 -9.87
C ASN A 119 -6.08 -9.92 -9.29
N LEU A 120 -5.23 -10.81 -8.79
CA LEU A 120 -3.88 -10.47 -8.33
C LEU A 120 -2.83 -10.86 -9.39
N ASN A 121 -1.94 -9.93 -9.73
CA ASN A 121 -0.88 -10.14 -10.73
C ASN A 121 0.47 -10.40 -10.07
N TYR A 122 0.81 -9.64 -9.03
CA TYR A 122 2.13 -9.65 -8.42
C TYR A 122 2.07 -9.73 -6.90
N ILE A 123 3.03 -10.43 -6.31
CA ILE A 123 3.30 -10.46 -4.88
C ILE A 123 4.73 -9.96 -4.71
N LEU A 124 4.94 -8.90 -3.95
CA LEU A 124 6.26 -8.32 -3.68
C LEU A 124 6.59 -8.60 -2.21
N ASN A 125 7.71 -9.27 -1.94
CA ASN A 125 8.17 -9.51 -0.57
C ASN A 125 9.42 -8.69 -0.27
N THR A 126 9.38 -7.93 0.82
CA THR A 126 10.51 -7.14 1.31
C THR A 126 11.60 -8.03 1.89
N HIS A 127 11.22 -9.10 2.59
CA HIS A 127 12.12 -10.11 3.14
C HIS A 127 11.40 -11.44 3.40
N HIS A 128 12.15 -12.44 3.88
CA HIS A 128 11.70 -13.82 3.96
C HIS A 128 10.95 -14.22 5.25
N HIS A 129 10.73 -13.32 6.22
CA HIS A 129 10.03 -13.73 7.44
C HIS A 129 8.59 -14.14 7.14
N HIS A 130 8.11 -15.14 7.88
CA HIS A 130 6.81 -15.76 7.61
C HIS A 130 5.66 -14.75 7.66
N ASP A 131 5.68 -13.81 8.58
CA ASP A 131 4.65 -12.78 8.70
C ASP A 131 4.66 -11.75 7.56
N HIS A 132 5.57 -11.87 6.59
CA HIS A 132 5.57 -11.12 5.33
C HIS A 132 5.32 -12.01 4.11
N THR A 133 5.60 -13.31 4.20
CA THR A 133 5.52 -14.25 3.06
C THR A 133 4.46 -15.34 3.21
N GLY A 134 3.76 -15.41 4.35
CA GLY A 134 2.92 -16.56 4.70
C GLY A 134 1.73 -16.78 3.76
N GLY A 135 1.24 -15.71 3.12
CA GLY A 135 0.19 -15.78 2.11
C GLY A 135 0.66 -16.14 0.71
N ASN A 136 1.97 -16.17 0.43
CA ASN A 136 2.50 -16.28 -0.93
C ASN A 136 1.98 -17.50 -1.70
N ALA A 137 2.14 -18.69 -1.11
CA ALA A 137 1.83 -19.94 -1.80
C ALA A 137 0.35 -20.05 -2.17
N GLU A 138 -0.54 -19.67 -1.25
CA GLU A 138 -1.99 -19.70 -1.47
C GLU A 138 -2.42 -18.65 -2.50
N LEU A 139 -1.94 -17.41 -2.38
CA LEU A 139 -2.26 -16.34 -3.32
C LEU A 139 -1.76 -16.65 -4.73
N LYS A 140 -0.54 -17.18 -4.85
CA LYS A 140 0.02 -17.66 -6.11
C LYS A 140 -0.83 -18.77 -6.72
N ALA A 141 -1.18 -19.79 -5.94
CA ALA A 141 -2.01 -20.90 -6.42
C ALA A 141 -3.41 -20.44 -6.85
N ARG A 142 -4.00 -19.49 -6.13
CA ARG A 142 -5.35 -18.99 -6.39
C ARG A 142 -5.44 -18.09 -7.62
N TYR A 143 -4.47 -17.20 -7.81
CA TYR A 143 -4.55 -16.12 -8.80
C TYR A 143 -3.56 -16.26 -9.96
N GLY A 144 -2.61 -17.20 -9.88
CA GLY A 144 -1.51 -17.30 -10.83
C GLY A 144 -0.51 -16.13 -10.72
N ALA A 145 -0.53 -15.40 -9.61
CA ALA A 145 0.33 -14.25 -9.37
C ALA A 145 1.81 -14.62 -9.41
N LYS A 146 2.65 -13.68 -9.85
CA LYS A 146 4.11 -13.82 -9.84
C LYS A 146 4.68 -13.27 -8.54
N VAL A 147 5.47 -14.07 -7.84
CA VAL A 147 6.13 -13.66 -6.61
C VAL A 147 7.48 -13.04 -6.95
N ILE A 148 7.75 -11.89 -6.34
CA ILE A 148 8.90 -11.03 -6.56
C ILE A 148 9.62 -10.85 -5.24
N GLY A 149 10.94 -11.01 -5.23
CA GLY A 149 11.74 -10.85 -4.03
C GLY A 149 13.22 -10.70 -4.32
N SER A 150 13.99 -10.58 -3.24
CA SER A 150 15.44 -10.43 -3.28
C SER A 150 16.15 -11.66 -3.82
N GLY A 151 17.19 -11.45 -4.63
CA GLY A 151 18.07 -12.52 -5.10
C GLY A 151 18.85 -13.21 -3.99
N ILE A 152 19.19 -12.47 -2.93
CA ILE A 152 19.83 -13.02 -1.72
C ILE A 152 18.88 -14.00 -1.00
N ASP A 153 17.57 -13.73 -1.06
CA ASP A 153 16.53 -14.53 -0.41
C ASP A 153 15.77 -15.45 -1.36
N LYS A 154 16.29 -15.70 -2.57
CA LYS A 154 15.63 -16.54 -3.58
C LYS A 154 15.16 -17.90 -3.03
N ASP A 155 16.01 -18.57 -2.25
CA ASP A 155 15.68 -19.89 -1.69
C ASP A 155 14.90 -19.80 -0.36
N ARG A 156 14.67 -18.58 0.15
CA ARG A 156 13.97 -18.32 1.41
C ARG A 156 12.56 -17.73 1.23
N ILE A 157 12.30 -17.09 0.09
CA ILE A 157 10.98 -16.52 -0.25
C ILE A 157 10.12 -17.59 -0.93
N PRO A 158 9.01 -18.05 -0.31
CA PRO A 158 8.17 -19.10 -0.85
C PRO A 158 7.58 -18.72 -2.21
N GLY A 159 7.88 -19.54 -3.21
CA GLY A 159 7.27 -19.45 -4.53
C GLY A 159 7.80 -18.32 -5.41
N ILE A 160 8.96 -17.72 -5.11
CA ILE A 160 9.56 -16.66 -5.93
C ILE A 160 9.65 -17.04 -7.42
N ASP A 161 9.23 -16.12 -8.29
CA ASP A 161 9.30 -16.24 -9.76
C ASP A 161 10.29 -15.23 -10.36
N ILE A 162 10.32 -14.02 -9.80
CA ILE A 162 11.13 -12.90 -10.28
C ILE A 162 12.07 -12.51 -9.16
N VAL A 163 13.36 -12.51 -9.49
CA VAL A 163 14.44 -12.16 -8.58
C VAL A 163 14.93 -10.76 -8.94
N LEU A 164 15.08 -9.90 -7.93
CA LEU A 164 15.62 -8.56 -8.06
C LEU A 164 16.80 -8.35 -7.09
N ASN A 165 17.74 -7.51 -7.47
CA ASN A 165 18.95 -7.17 -6.72
C ASN A 165 19.04 -5.65 -6.50
N ASP A 166 20.02 -5.21 -5.70
CA ASP A 166 20.26 -3.78 -5.49
C ASP A 166 20.37 -2.98 -6.80
N GLY A 167 19.66 -1.86 -6.87
CA GLY A 167 19.70 -0.95 -8.01
C GLY A 167 18.90 -1.40 -9.23
N ASP A 168 18.29 -2.60 -9.20
CA ASP A 168 17.41 -3.05 -10.27
C ASP A 168 16.19 -2.13 -10.39
N LYS A 169 15.76 -1.95 -11.65
CA LYS A 169 14.54 -1.24 -12.01
C LYS A 169 13.55 -2.23 -12.59
N TRP A 170 12.40 -2.35 -11.95
CA TRP A 170 11.32 -3.22 -12.39
C TRP A 170 10.08 -2.39 -12.77
N MET A 171 9.24 -2.90 -13.68
CA MET A 171 8.05 -2.18 -14.15
C MET A 171 6.78 -2.80 -13.59
N PHE A 172 6.08 -2.07 -12.73
CA PHE A 172 4.73 -2.40 -12.27
C PHE A 172 3.72 -1.64 -13.14
N ALA A 173 3.13 -2.27 -14.16
CA ALA A 173 2.11 -1.64 -15.01
C ALA A 173 2.51 -0.26 -15.59
N GLY A 174 3.78 -0.08 -15.92
CA GLY A 174 4.32 1.19 -16.43
C GLY A 174 4.89 2.13 -15.34
N HIS A 175 4.71 1.80 -14.06
CA HIS A 175 5.38 2.47 -12.95
C HIS A 175 6.77 1.88 -12.74
N GLU A 176 7.80 2.71 -12.77
CA GLU A 176 9.15 2.29 -12.43
C GLU A 176 9.25 2.02 -10.92
N VAL A 177 9.77 0.85 -10.55
CA VAL A 177 10.03 0.42 -9.18
C VAL A 177 11.53 0.27 -9.01
N HIS A 178 12.12 1.06 -8.12
CA HIS A 178 13.53 0.98 -7.77
C HIS A 178 13.69 0.04 -6.59
N VAL A 179 14.57 -0.96 -6.76
CA VAL A 179 14.90 -1.90 -5.70
C VAL A 179 16.12 -1.39 -4.95
N ILE A 180 15.97 -1.26 -3.63
CA ILE A 180 17.01 -0.77 -2.74
C ILE A 180 17.28 -1.89 -1.73
N GLU A 181 18.45 -2.50 -1.78
CA GLU A 181 18.87 -3.42 -0.72
C GLU A 181 19.03 -2.66 0.59
N THR A 182 18.41 -3.20 1.63
CA THR A 182 18.32 -2.60 2.95
C THR A 182 18.69 -3.60 4.05
N PRO A 183 19.90 -4.20 3.99
CA PRO A 183 20.32 -5.18 4.98
C PRO A 183 20.37 -4.59 6.39
N GLY A 184 20.04 -5.40 7.38
CA GLY A 184 20.04 -5.01 8.79
C GLY A 184 19.13 -5.92 9.59
N HIS A 185 17.82 -5.82 9.33
CA HIS A 185 16.84 -6.72 9.93
C HIS A 185 17.09 -8.17 9.48
N THR A 186 17.09 -8.38 8.17
CA THR A 186 17.61 -9.59 7.52
C THR A 186 18.70 -9.20 6.52
N ARG A 187 19.53 -10.16 6.09
CA ARG A 187 20.61 -9.88 5.13
C ARG A 187 20.13 -9.72 3.69
N GLY A 188 18.96 -10.26 3.37
CA GLY A 188 18.35 -10.21 2.04
C GLY A 188 17.23 -9.19 1.90
N HIS A 189 17.02 -8.34 2.91
CA HIS A 189 15.95 -7.35 2.92
C HIS A 189 16.10 -6.36 1.75
N ILE A 190 15.00 -6.11 1.04
CA ILE A 190 14.88 -5.09 0.00
C ILE A 190 13.69 -4.18 0.29
N SER A 191 13.82 -2.92 -0.10
CA SER A 191 12.75 -1.92 -0.12
C SER A 191 12.36 -1.60 -1.56
N PHE A 192 11.07 -1.38 -1.80
CA PHE A 192 10.53 -1.05 -3.12
C PHE A 192 10.14 0.43 -3.16
N TYR A 193 10.87 1.24 -3.92
CA TYR A 193 10.58 2.66 -4.11
C TYR A 193 9.87 2.90 -5.44
N PHE A 194 8.74 3.60 -5.41
CA PHE A 194 7.93 4.01 -6.56
C PHE A 194 8.05 5.54 -6.71
N PRO A 195 9.00 6.04 -7.53
CA PRO A 195 9.26 7.48 -7.61
C PRO A 195 8.07 8.30 -8.10
N SER A 196 7.31 7.78 -9.08
CA SER A 196 6.11 8.46 -9.61
C SER A 196 4.99 8.63 -8.59
N SER A 197 5.01 7.82 -7.53
CA SER A 197 4.01 7.82 -6.46
C SER A 197 4.54 8.41 -5.15
N ALA A 198 5.80 8.87 -5.11
CA ALA A 198 6.50 9.27 -3.89
C ALA A 198 6.24 8.28 -2.74
N ALA A 199 6.45 6.98 -2.99
CA ALA A 199 6.10 5.92 -2.05
C ALA A 199 7.23 4.89 -1.94
N ILE A 200 7.58 4.51 -0.71
CA ILE A 200 8.53 3.42 -0.44
C ILE A 200 7.94 2.39 0.53
N PHE A 201 8.04 1.12 0.13
CA PHE A 201 7.73 -0.01 0.99
C PHE A 201 9.00 -0.50 1.66
N THR A 202 9.08 -0.33 2.98
CA THR A 202 10.33 -0.49 3.76
C THR A 202 10.39 -1.77 4.57
N GLY A 203 9.32 -2.57 4.55
CA GLY A 203 9.20 -3.78 5.35
C GLY A 203 9.59 -3.49 6.80
N ASP A 204 10.58 -4.23 7.27
CA ASP A 204 11.06 -4.18 8.64
C ASP A 204 12.39 -3.43 8.79
N THR A 205 12.83 -2.70 7.75
CA THR A 205 14.02 -1.86 7.87
C THR A 205 13.71 -0.58 8.67
N LEU A 206 12.72 0.18 8.22
CA LEU A 206 12.33 1.46 8.82
C LEU A 206 10.86 1.41 9.24
N PHE A 207 10.60 1.75 10.50
CA PHE A 207 9.25 2.01 11.00
C PHE A 207 9.13 3.48 11.35
N SER A 208 7.90 3.96 11.55
CA SER A 208 7.74 5.27 12.19
C SER A 208 8.36 5.24 13.60
N LEU A 209 9.33 6.13 13.82
CA LEU A 209 10.09 6.32 15.06
C LEU A 209 11.02 5.17 15.49
N SER A 210 11.29 4.17 14.63
CA SER A 210 12.28 3.12 14.94
C SER A 210 12.80 2.40 13.69
N CYS A 211 13.64 1.41 13.88
CA CYS A 211 14.09 0.48 12.84
C CYS A 211 13.90 -0.97 13.31
N GLY A 212 14.01 -1.92 12.38
CA GLY A 212 13.96 -3.34 12.68
C GLY A 212 15.02 -3.79 13.66
N LYS A 213 14.68 -4.83 14.44
CA LYS A 213 15.69 -5.57 15.20
C LYS A 213 16.69 -6.21 14.23
N LEU A 214 17.96 -6.21 14.61
CA LEU A 214 19.04 -6.77 13.80
C LEU A 214 19.14 -8.28 14.02
N PHE A 215 18.37 -9.07 13.27
CA PHE A 215 18.42 -10.54 13.39
C PHE A 215 19.59 -11.14 12.60
N GLU A 216 19.89 -10.60 11.41
CA GLU A 216 20.94 -11.14 10.54
C GLU A 216 22.01 -10.12 10.13
N GLY A 217 21.79 -8.82 10.39
CA GLY A 217 22.70 -7.75 10.02
C GLY A 217 23.40 -7.09 11.21
N THR A 218 24.16 -6.05 10.91
CA THR A 218 24.95 -5.24 11.85
C THR A 218 24.36 -3.83 12.01
N PRO A 219 24.69 -3.11 13.10
CA PRO A 219 24.30 -1.71 13.25
C PRO A 219 24.77 -0.83 12.08
N GLU A 220 25.96 -1.09 11.54
CA GLU A 220 26.54 -0.36 10.41
C GLU A 220 25.73 -0.59 9.13
N GLN A 221 25.29 -1.83 8.88
CA GLN A 221 24.40 -2.15 7.77
C GLN A 221 23.05 -1.46 7.92
N MET A 222 22.41 -1.52 9.10
CA MET A 222 21.14 -0.85 9.32
C MET A 222 21.28 0.67 9.15
N LEU A 223 22.33 1.28 9.69
CA LEU A 223 22.58 2.71 9.51
C LEU A 223 22.72 3.08 8.03
N SER A 224 23.48 2.29 7.26
CA SER A 224 23.63 2.49 5.82
C SER A 224 22.28 2.36 5.09
N SER A 225 21.48 1.34 5.43
CA SER A 225 20.14 1.13 4.88
C SER A 225 19.20 2.30 5.18
N LEU A 226 19.20 2.79 6.42
CA LEU A 226 18.42 3.96 6.83
C LEU A 226 18.87 5.21 6.06
N GLN A 227 20.18 5.44 5.93
CA GLN A 227 20.75 6.56 5.16
C GLN A 227 20.27 6.55 3.71
N ARG A 228 20.21 5.38 3.06
CA ARG A 228 19.68 5.25 1.69
C ARG A 228 18.21 5.64 1.61
N ILE A 229 17.39 5.21 2.56
CA ILE A 229 15.95 5.54 2.59
C ILE A 229 15.73 7.04 2.84
N VAL A 230 16.43 7.64 3.80
CA VAL A 230 16.26 9.08 4.13
C VAL A 230 16.91 10.02 3.11
N SER A 231 17.71 9.49 2.18
CA SER A 231 18.25 10.26 1.05
C SER A 231 17.26 10.38 -0.13
N LEU A 232 16.10 9.73 -0.04
CA LEU A 232 15.00 9.91 -1.00
C LEU A 232 14.35 11.30 -0.82
N PRO A 233 13.57 11.79 -1.80
CA PRO A 233 12.87 13.06 -1.68
C PRO A 233 12.04 13.14 -0.38
N ASP A 234 12.06 14.31 0.26
CA ASP A 234 11.40 14.52 1.56
C ASP A 234 9.90 14.17 1.54
N ASP A 235 9.22 14.36 0.40
CA ASP A 235 7.80 14.07 0.21
C ASP A 235 7.48 12.58 0.02
N THR A 236 8.49 11.70 0.12
CA THR A 236 8.30 10.25 0.04
C THR A 236 7.52 9.73 1.25
N ASN A 237 6.42 9.04 0.98
CA ASN A 237 5.61 8.33 1.95
C ASN A 237 6.21 6.97 2.29
N ILE A 238 6.39 6.69 3.57
CA ILE A 238 6.92 5.42 4.09
C ILE A 238 5.77 4.48 4.45
N TYR A 239 5.78 3.29 3.85
CA TYR A 239 4.88 2.18 4.11
C TYR A 239 5.68 1.02 4.73
N CYS A 240 5.61 0.88 6.05
CA CYS A 240 6.39 -0.10 6.82
C CYS A 240 5.58 -1.36 7.18
N GLY A 241 6.26 -2.41 7.64
CA GLY A 241 5.68 -3.73 7.87
C GLY A 241 4.71 -3.82 9.05
N HIS A 242 4.84 -2.95 10.06
CA HIS A 242 4.12 -3.08 11.32
C HIS A 242 3.60 -1.77 11.94
N GLU A 243 2.50 -1.87 12.68
CA GLU A 243 1.90 -0.83 13.52
C GLU A 243 2.59 -0.72 14.90
N TYR A 244 3.88 -0.35 14.89
CA TYR A 244 4.70 -0.20 16.11
C TYR A 244 4.81 1.23 16.63
N THR A 245 4.22 2.21 15.93
CA THR A 245 4.47 3.64 16.16
C THR A 245 4.18 4.09 17.59
N LEU A 246 3.16 3.54 18.24
CA LEU A 246 2.83 3.89 19.64
C LEU A 246 3.84 3.35 20.66
N SER A 247 4.40 2.16 20.46
CA SER A 247 5.48 1.67 21.31
C SER A 247 6.79 2.42 21.03
N ASN A 248 7.06 2.72 19.75
CA ASN A 248 8.25 3.42 19.32
C ASN A 248 8.26 4.86 19.88
N SER A 249 7.13 5.55 19.88
CA SER A 249 7.02 6.91 20.42
C SER A 249 7.35 6.97 21.92
N LYS A 250 6.96 5.96 22.69
CA LYS A 250 7.31 5.85 24.11
C LYS A 250 8.81 5.72 24.32
N PHE A 251 9.47 4.88 23.51
CA PHE A 251 10.92 4.73 23.55
C PHE A 251 11.62 6.03 23.12
N ALA A 252 11.22 6.62 21.99
CA ALA A 252 11.78 7.87 21.50
C ALA A 252 11.67 9.00 22.54
N LEU A 253 10.52 9.16 23.19
CA LEU A 253 10.32 10.14 24.26
C LEU A 253 11.14 9.87 25.52
N SER A 254 11.56 8.63 25.76
CA SER A 254 12.49 8.32 26.86
C SER A 254 13.93 8.78 26.57
N ILE A 255 14.28 8.94 25.29
CA ILE A 255 15.59 9.42 24.82
C ILE A 255 15.58 10.95 24.64
N GLU A 256 14.56 11.49 23.98
CA GLU A 256 14.42 12.92 23.68
C GLU A 256 13.14 13.53 24.28
N PRO A 257 13.01 13.58 25.63
CA PRO A 257 11.77 14.01 26.28
C PRO A 257 11.40 15.48 26.04
N LYS A 258 12.34 16.31 25.56
CA LYS A 258 12.14 17.74 25.31
C LYS A 258 11.87 18.09 23.84
N ASN A 259 11.85 17.09 22.95
CA ASN A 259 11.60 17.31 21.53
C ASN A 259 10.09 17.58 21.31
N GLU A 260 9.73 18.85 21.07
CA GLU A 260 8.32 19.29 20.93
C GLU A 260 7.62 18.68 19.71
N ALA A 261 8.36 18.46 18.61
CA ALA A 261 7.84 17.80 17.43
C ALA A 261 7.50 16.33 17.73
N LEU A 262 8.39 15.62 18.42
CA LEU A 262 8.16 14.25 18.85
C LEU A 262 6.99 14.13 19.84
N GLN A 263 6.87 15.04 20.80
CA GLN A 263 5.74 15.07 21.73
C GLN A 263 4.41 15.25 20.99
N SER A 264 4.36 16.20 20.05
CA SER A 264 3.18 16.49 19.24
C SER A 264 2.79 15.28 18.38
N TYR A 265 3.77 14.66 17.73
CA TYR A 265 3.55 13.46 16.92
C TYR A 265 3.12 12.26 17.77
N ALA A 266 3.72 12.03 18.94
CA ALA A 266 3.32 10.97 19.85
C ALA A 266 1.88 11.14 20.37
N ALA A 267 1.45 12.37 20.62
CA ALA A 267 0.06 12.69 20.98
C ALA A 267 -0.90 12.38 19.82
N HIS A 268 -0.53 12.74 18.59
CA HIS A 268 -1.29 12.41 17.39
C HIS A 268 -1.41 10.90 17.17
N VAL A 269 -0.31 10.16 17.30
CA VAL A 269 -0.26 8.69 17.25
C VAL A 269 -1.20 8.09 18.28
N THR A 270 -1.15 8.56 19.53
CA THR A 270 -2.06 8.11 20.60
C THR A 270 -3.52 8.35 20.24
N HIS A 271 -3.84 9.51 19.67
CA HIS A 271 -5.19 9.84 19.21
C HIS A 271 -5.70 8.88 18.12
N LEU A 272 -4.86 8.57 17.12
CA LEU A 272 -5.19 7.62 16.05
C LEU A 272 -5.41 6.22 16.60
N ARG A 273 -4.49 5.73 17.45
CA ARG A 273 -4.58 4.38 18.04
C ARG A 273 -5.79 4.20 18.95
N ASN A 274 -6.17 5.24 19.71
CA ASN A 274 -7.40 5.21 20.52
C ASN A 274 -8.68 5.09 19.68
N LYS A 275 -8.63 5.45 18.40
CA LYS A 275 -9.71 5.28 17.43
C LYS A 275 -9.59 4.00 16.59
N GLY A 276 -8.57 3.18 16.83
CA GLY A 276 -8.27 2.00 16.01
C GLY A 276 -7.77 2.33 14.60
N LEU A 277 -7.30 3.55 14.35
CA LEU A 277 -6.80 3.97 13.04
C LEU A 277 -5.30 3.66 12.88
N PRO A 278 -4.85 3.29 11.67
CA PRO A 278 -3.42 3.16 11.35
C PRO A 278 -2.65 4.46 11.55
N THR A 279 -1.35 4.34 11.80
CA THR A 279 -0.42 5.47 11.94
C THR A 279 0.68 5.46 10.87
N VAL A 280 0.68 4.43 10.02
CA VAL A 280 1.61 4.28 8.91
C VAL A 280 1.21 5.22 7.78
N ILE A 281 2.21 5.66 7.00
CA ILE A 281 2.32 6.91 6.23
C ILE A 281 3.00 8.01 7.08
N SER A 282 4.34 7.96 7.12
CA SER A 282 5.17 9.08 7.54
C SER A 282 5.93 9.63 6.33
N ILE A 283 6.07 10.94 6.28
CA ILE A 283 6.92 11.66 5.33
C ILE A 283 8.38 11.45 5.77
N VAL A 284 9.35 11.37 4.85
CA VAL A 284 10.78 11.13 5.16
C VAL A 284 11.39 12.22 6.07
N CYS A 285 10.76 13.39 6.16
CA CYS A 285 11.31 14.55 6.86
C CYS A 285 11.56 14.31 8.36
N LEU A 286 12.85 14.19 8.72
CA LEU A 286 13.44 14.20 10.06
C LEU A 286 14.24 15.50 10.30
N SER A 287 13.74 16.66 9.82
CA SER A 287 14.39 17.96 10.02
C SER A 287 13.85 18.70 11.24
#